data_AF-A0A969Y7U8-F1
#
_entry.id   AF-A0A969Y7U8-F1
#
_cell.length_a   1.000
_cell.length_b   1.000
_cell.length_c   1.000
_cell.angle_alpha   90.00
_cell.angle_beta   90.00
_cell.angle_gamma   90.00
#
_symmetry.space_group_name_H-M   'P 1'
#
loop_
_entity.id
_entity.type
_entity.pdbx_description
1 polymer ?
#
loop_
_entity_poly.entity_id
_entity_poly.type
_entity_poly.pdbx_seq_one_letter_code
_entity_poly.pdbx_strand_id
1 'polypeptide(L)' 'MLKIRHITDGVALGSRAFVEEVFKRHRPLFGPKRKSGARKIPGMLLGEVYVLRDLKVRAIE' A
#
# COMPACT_ATOMS: atom_id res chain seq x y z
N MET A 1 4.19 -20.16 -4.14
CA MET A 1 5.12 -19.00 -4.14
C MET A 1 4.34 -17.77 -4.61
N LEU A 2 4.35 -16.67 -3.86
CA LEU A 2 3.63 -15.45 -4.23
C LEU A 2 4.37 -14.76 -5.39
N LYS A 3 3.67 -14.48 -6.50
CA LYS A 3 4.21 -13.74 -7.64
C LYS A 3 3.54 -12.38 -7.73
N ILE A 4 4.33 -11.31 -7.67
CA ILE A 4 3.87 -9.94 -7.93
C ILE A 4 3.92 -9.74 -9.45
N ARG A 5 2.76 -9.48 -10.08
CA ARG A 5 2.68 -9.35 -11.55
C ARG A 5 3.13 -7.97 -12.04
N HIS A 6 2.78 -6.91 -11.32
CA HIS A 6 3.22 -5.56 -11.65
C HIS A 6 3.25 -4.68 -10.39
N ILE A 7 4.15 -3.71 -10.39
CA ILE A 7 4.19 -2.60 -9.44
C ILE A 7 3.96 -1.34 -10.27
N THR A 8 3.08 -0.44 -9.81
CA THR A 8 2.88 0.87 -10.45
C THR A 8 3.83 1.90 -9.86
N ASP A 9 4.22 2.90 -10.65
CA ASP A 9 4.94 4.07 -10.13
C ASP A 9 4.19 4.72 -8.97
N GLY A 10 4.95 5.15 -7.95
CA GLY A 10 4.40 5.76 -6.74
C GLY A 10 3.85 4.78 -5.69
N VAL A 11 4.16 3.47 -5.80
CA VAL A 11 3.88 2.54 -4.69
C VAL A 11 4.86 2.79 -3.54
N ALA A 12 4.35 2.79 -2.31
CA ALA A 12 5.19 2.60 -1.13
C ALA A 12 4.80 1.27 -0.47
N LEU A 13 5.79 0.42 -0.25
CA LEU A 13 5.69 -0.91 0.34
C LEU A 13 6.76 -1.06 1.41
N GLY A 14 6.40 -1.58 2.58
CA GLY A 14 7.35 -1.80 3.66
C GLY A 14 6.67 -1.91 5.01
N SER A 15 7.39 -1.52 6.06
CA SER A 15 6.82 -1.48 7.41
C SER A 15 5.68 -0.47 7.50
N ARG A 16 4.82 -0.62 8.51
CA ARG A 16 3.74 0.33 8.78
C ARG A 16 4.28 1.75 8.93
N ALA A 17 5.36 1.92 9.71
CA ALA A 17 5.95 3.22 10.01
C ALA A 17 6.41 3.94 8.74
N PHE A 18 7.12 3.22 7.87
CA PHE A 18 7.57 3.74 6.58
C PHE A 18 6.39 4.21 5.72
N VAL A 19 5.35 3.37 5.58
CA VAL A 19 4.19 3.70 4.76
C VAL A 19 3.41 4.90 5.31
N GLU A 20 3.28 5.02 6.64
CA GLU A 20 2.64 6.18 7.26
C GLU A 20 3.46 7.46 7.08
N GLU A 21 4.79 7.40 7.11
CA GLU A 21 5.64 8.56 6.83
C GLU A 21 5.42 9.06 5.39
N VAL A 22 5.44 8.16 4.41
CA VAL A 22 5.18 8.50 3.00
C VAL A 22 3.77 9.09 2.84
N PHE A 23 2.77 8.53 3.52
CA PHE A 23 1.41 9.06 3.52
C PHE A 23 1.32 10.48 4.07
N LYS A 24 1.98 10.76 5.19
CA LYS A 24 2.01 12.11 5.80
C LYS A 24 2.67 13.11 4.87
N ARG A 25 3.81 12.75 4.28
CA ARG A 25 4.55 13.59 3.32
C ARG A 25 3.70 13.99 2.12
N HIS A 26 2.83 13.09 1.67
CA HIS A 26 1.96 13.30 0.51
C HIS A 26 0.48 13.48 0.88
N ARG A 27 0.17 13.87 2.12
CA ARG A 27 -1.21 14.00 2.62
C ARG A 27 -2.14 14.81 1.69
N PRO A 28 -1.70 15.90 1.03
CA PRO A 28 -2.54 16.65 0.09
C PRO A 28 -3.05 15.83 -1.11
N LEU A 29 -2.35 14.75 -1.50
CA LEU A 29 -2.74 13.89 -2.62
C LEU A 29 -3.88 12.92 -2.28
N PHE A 30 -4.34 12.91 -1.03
CA PHE A 30 -5.35 11.96 -0.55
C PHE A 30 -6.63 12.65 -0.09
N GLY A 31 -7.77 11.99 -0.34
CA GLY A 31 -9.08 12.50 0.05
C GLY A 31 -9.21 12.77 1.56
N PRO A 32 -10.08 13.71 1.97
CA PRO A 32 -10.19 14.17 3.36
C PRO A 32 -10.57 13.05 4.34
N LYS A 33 -11.34 12.06 3.88
CA LYS A 33 -11.78 10.91 4.69
C LYS A 33 -10.64 9.94 5.04
N ARG A 34 -9.51 9.98 4.33
CA ARG A 34 -8.38 9.08 4.56
C ARG A 34 -7.53 9.60 5.71
N LYS A 35 -7.58 8.89 6.85
CA LYS A 35 -6.82 9.24 8.07
C LYS A 35 -5.47 8.53 8.21
N SER A 36 -5.25 7.44 7.46
CA SER A 36 -4.01 6.64 7.51
C SER A 36 -3.59 6.12 6.13
N GLY A 37 -2.29 5.88 5.99
CA GLY A 37 -1.65 5.40 4.78
C GLY A 37 -1.61 3.89 4.65
N ALA A 38 -1.23 3.20 5.71
CA ALA A 38 -0.86 1.79 5.66
C ALA A 38 -2.08 0.89 5.42
N ARG A 39 -2.02 0.03 4.41
CA ARG A 39 -3.01 -1.01 4.11
C ARG A 39 -2.32 -2.37 4.13
N LYS A 40 -2.97 -3.38 4.70
CA LYS A 40 -2.51 -4.78 4.60
C LYS A 40 -2.78 -5.29 3.19
N ILE A 41 -1.93 -6.17 2.69
CA ILE A 41 -2.16 -6.83 1.42
C ILE A 41 -3.12 -8.02 1.65
N PRO A 42 -4.32 -8.03 1.04
CA PRO A 42 -5.26 -9.14 1.21
C PRO A 42 -4.67 -10.48 0.75
N GLY A 43 -4.85 -11.54 1.55
CA GLY A 43 -4.41 -12.90 1.20
C GLY A 43 -2.90 -13.15 1.31
N MET A 44 -2.14 -12.23 1.91
CA MET A 44 -0.69 -12.33 2.04
C MET A 44 -0.29 -12.78 3.45
N LEU A 45 0.52 -13.84 3.53
CA LEU A 45 1.12 -14.38 4.76
C LEU A 45 2.52 -13.80 5.07
N LEU A 46 3.01 -12.88 4.24
CA LEU A 46 4.33 -12.24 4.39
C LEU A 46 4.29 -11.14 5.45
N GLY A 47 4.21 -11.53 6.74
CA GLY A 47 4.47 -10.67 7.90
C GLY A 47 3.79 -9.29 7.92
N GLU A 48 4.39 -8.34 8.62
CA GLU A 48 3.90 -6.96 8.80
C GLU A 48 4.24 -6.04 7.60
N VAL A 49 4.00 -6.51 6.37
CA VAL A 49 4.16 -5.69 5.17
C VAL A 49 2.88 -4.91 4.88
N TYR A 50 3.04 -3.60 4.69
CA TYR A 50 1.98 -2.67 4.37
C TYR A 50 2.23 -2.00 3.02
N VAL A 51 1.15 -1.55 2.40
CA VAL A 51 1.15 -0.82 1.13
C VAL A 51 0.37 0.48 1.26
N LEU A 52 0.81 1.52 0.54
CA LEU A 52 0.16 2.84 0.53
C LEU A 52 -1.10 2.89 -0.33
N ARG A 53 -1.22 2.06 -1.35
CA ARG A 53 -2.47 1.88 -2.11
C ARG A 53 -2.95 0.46 -1.89
N ASP A 54 -4.27 0.31 -1.82
CA ASP A 54 -4.89 -1.00 -1.71
C ASP A 54 -4.56 -1.80 -2.98
N LEU A 55 -3.77 -2.87 -2.82
CA LEU A 55 -3.35 -3.71 -3.93
C LEU A 55 -4.46 -4.71 -4.24
N LYS A 56 -5.06 -4.61 -5.43
CA LYS A 56 -6.10 -5.55 -5.86
C LYS A 56 -5.47 -6.79 -6.48
N VAL A 57 -5.85 -7.97 -6.00
CA VAL A 57 -5.36 -9.28 -6.45
C VAL A 57 -5.82 -9.62 -7.89
N ARG A 58 -6.80 -8.88 -8.42
CA ARG A 58 -7.34 -9.00 -9.79
C ARG A 58 -7.58 -7.61 -10.42
N ALA A 59 -6.53 -6.78 -10.42
CA ALA A 59 -6.63 -5.39 -10.90
C ALA A 59 -6.77 -5.26 -12.43
N ILE A 60 -6.43 -6.31 -13.17
CA ILE A 60 -6.43 -6.35 -14.63
C ILE A 60 -7.19 -7.62 -15.01
N GLU A 61 -8.30 -7.46 -15.74
CA GLU A 61 -8.96 -8.51 -16.53
C GLU A 61 -8.49 -8.41 -17.98
#